data_AF-A0A7S4I0J5-F1
#
_entry.id   AF-A0A7S4I0J5-F1
#
_cell.length_a   1.000
_cell.length_b   1.000
_cell.length_c   1.000
_cell.angle_alpha   90.00
_cell.angle_beta   90.00
_cell.angle_gamma   90.00
#
_symmetry.space_group_name_H-M   'P 1'
#
loop_
_entity.id
_entity.type
_entity.pdbx_description
1 polymer ?
#
loop_
_entity_poly.entity_id
_entity_poly.type
_entity_poly.pdbx_seq_one_letter_code
_entity_poly.pdbx_strand_id
1 'polypeptide(L)'
;AADLPRVPGRKILLRVAFPSDFPARPPYVRVIRPRFVFRTGHVTIGGSICTEMLTSQGWTPTMTMESVLLAIRTNMLVGGARIDPRFVHGPEYSEAEAREAFNRMMQQHGWF
;
A
#
# COMPACT_ATOMS: atom_id res chain seq x y z
N ALA A 1 8.25 -14.29 5.63
CA ALA A 1 7.24 -14.25 4.56
C ALA A 1 6.66 -15.66 4.29
N ALA A 2 5.96 -16.23 5.29
CA ALA A 2 5.51 -17.63 5.22
C ALA A 2 4.38 -17.86 4.19
N ASP A 3 3.59 -16.83 3.88
CA ASP A 3 2.39 -16.97 3.05
C ASP A 3 2.61 -16.71 1.55
N LEU A 4 3.73 -16.07 1.16
CA LEU A 4 4.05 -15.74 -0.24
C LEU A 4 4.04 -16.94 -1.22
N PRO A 5 4.41 -18.17 -0.81
CA PRO A 5 4.25 -19.35 -1.64
C PRO A 5 2.81 -19.63 -2.09
N ARG A 6 1.80 -19.09 -1.39
CA ARG A 6 0.37 -19.27 -1.70
C ARG A 6 -0.14 -18.31 -2.77
N VAL A 7 0.67 -17.36 -3.24
CA VAL A 7 0.27 -16.34 -4.22
C VAL A 7 0.74 -16.74 -5.61
N PRO A 8 -0.11 -16.63 -6.65
CA PRO A 8 0.31 -16.77 -8.05
C PRO A 8 1.53 -15.89 -8.38
N GLY A 9 2.63 -16.52 -8.77
CA GLY A 9 3.88 -15.82 -9.11
C GLY A 9 4.68 -15.28 -7.93
N ARG A 10 4.32 -15.63 -6.67
CA ARG A 10 5.08 -15.33 -5.44
C ARG A 10 5.55 -13.87 -5.36
N LYS A 11 4.66 -12.94 -5.72
CA LYS A 11 4.96 -11.50 -5.74
C LYS A 11 3.77 -10.67 -5.29
N ILE A 12 4.07 -9.49 -4.77
CA ILE A 12 3.09 -8.42 -4.51
C ILE A 12 3.18 -7.46 -5.69
N LEU A 13 2.05 -7.21 -6.35
CA LEU A 13 1.95 -6.23 -7.43
C LEU A 13 1.49 -4.90 -6.85
N LEU A 14 2.31 -3.87 -7.05
CA LEU A 14 2.03 -2.50 -6.63
C LEU A 14 1.74 -1.64 -7.86
N ARG A 15 0.84 -0.67 -7.71
CA ARG A 15 0.69 0.46 -8.65
C ARG A 15 1.27 1.70 -8.00
N VAL A 16 2.13 2.39 -8.73
CA VAL A 16 2.67 3.70 -8.35
C VAL A 16 2.17 4.71 -9.37
N ALA A 17 1.49 5.75 -8.88
CA ALA A 17 1.02 6.85 -9.71
C ALA A 17 1.71 8.14 -9.27
N PHE A 18 2.51 8.71 -10.16
CA PHE A 18 3.21 9.98 -9.92
C PHE A 18 2.29 11.15 -10.25
N PRO A 19 2.13 12.13 -9.36
CA PRO A 19 1.44 13.36 -9.70
C PRO A 19 2.28 14.21 -10.68
N SER A 20 1.65 15.18 -11.33
CA SER A 20 2.29 16.06 -12.33
C SER A 20 3.42 16.93 -11.76
N ASP A 21 3.43 17.16 -10.45
CA ASP A 21 4.40 17.96 -9.71
C ASP A 21 5.32 17.10 -8.82
N PHE A 22 5.42 15.80 -9.09
CA PHE A 22 6.47 14.97 -8.48
C PHE A 22 7.87 15.53 -8.82
N PRO A 23 8.81 15.62 -7.86
CA PRO A 23 8.78 15.06 -6.50
C PRO A 23 8.27 16.01 -5.41
N ALA A 24 7.70 17.18 -5.75
CA ALA A 24 7.16 18.10 -4.73
C ALA A 24 6.02 17.46 -3.92
N ARG A 25 5.18 16.64 -4.55
CA ARG A 25 4.17 15.81 -3.88
C ARG A 25 4.50 14.31 -3.95
N PRO A 26 4.06 13.51 -2.94
CA PRO A 26 4.32 12.08 -2.92
C PRO A 26 3.61 11.35 -4.07
N PRO A 27 4.16 10.20 -4.51
CA PRO A 27 3.43 9.29 -5.38
C PRO A 27 2.30 8.59 -4.60
N TYR A 28 1.19 8.31 -5.30
CA TYR A 28 0.16 7.43 -4.76
C TYR A 28 0.54 5.97 -5.00
N VAL A 29 0.71 5.20 -3.92
CA VAL A 29 1.07 3.77 -4.00
C VAL A 29 -0.06 2.92 -3.44
N ARG A 30 -0.46 1.90 -4.19
CA ARG A 30 -1.43 0.89 -3.75
C ARG A 30 -1.01 -0.52 -4.14
N VAL A 31 -1.50 -1.49 -3.39
CA VAL A 31 -1.47 -2.90 -3.76
C VAL A 31 -2.56 -3.15 -4.81
N ILE A 32 -2.20 -3.85 -5.89
CA ILE A 32 -3.17 -4.44 -6.83
C ILE A 32 -3.52 -5.85 -6.34
N ARG A 33 -2.51 -6.67 -6.04
CA ARG A 33 -2.68 -8.03 -5.50
C ARG A 33 -1.40 -8.50 -4.78
N PRO A 34 -1.46 -9.54 -3.92
CA PRO A 34 -2.66 -10.23 -3.42
C PRO A 34 -3.49 -9.36 -2.46
N ARG A 35 -4.70 -9.82 -2.11
CA ARG A 35 -5.44 -9.22 -0.99
C ARG A 35 -4.87 -9.70 0.35
N PHE A 36 -4.78 -8.79 1.30
CA PHE A 36 -4.29 -9.05 2.64
C PHE A 36 -5.44 -9.16 3.65
N VAL A 37 -5.23 -9.94 4.71
CA VAL A 37 -6.15 -9.99 5.84
C VAL A 37 -6.26 -8.58 6.44
N PHE A 38 -7.48 -8.15 6.75
CA PHE A 38 -7.74 -6.82 7.28
C PHE A 38 -6.90 -6.54 8.53
N ARG A 39 -6.36 -5.31 8.63
CA ARG A 39 -5.45 -4.86 9.70
C ARG A 39 -4.13 -5.63 9.79
N THR A 40 -3.66 -6.21 8.69
CA THR A 40 -2.30 -6.75 8.59
C THR A 40 -1.49 -5.98 7.55
N GLY A 41 -0.17 -5.88 7.77
CA GLY A 41 0.78 -5.38 6.79
C GLY A 41 0.65 -3.90 6.40
N HIS A 42 -0.09 -3.09 7.16
CA HIS A 42 -0.40 -1.70 6.83
C HIS A 42 -1.04 -1.52 5.45
N VAL A 43 -1.77 -2.53 4.96
CA VAL A 43 -2.60 -2.43 3.76
C VAL A 43 -4.05 -2.25 4.20
N THR A 44 -4.72 -1.21 3.69
CA THR A 44 -6.12 -0.94 4.02
C THR A 44 -7.04 -1.98 3.38
N ILE A 45 -8.31 -1.99 3.78
CA ILE A 45 -9.32 -2.89 3.19
C ILE A 45 -9.47 -2.74 1.67
N GLY A 46 -9.12 -1.57 1.12
CA GLY A 46 -9.17 -1.30 -0.32
C GLY A 46 -7.83 -1.47 -1.04
N GLY A 47 -6.75 -1.84 -0.35
CA GLY A 47 -5.43 -2.03 -0.96
C GLY A 47 -4.54 -0.78 -0.97
N SER A 48 -4.95 0.35 -0.39
CA SER A 48 -4.03 1.49 -0.18
C SER A 48 -3.03 1.18 0.94
N ILE A 49 -1.89 1.86 0.92
CA ILE A 49 -0.84 1.69 1.94
C ILE A 49 -1.05 2.74 3.04
N CYS A 50 -1.15 2.30 4.29
CA CYS A 50 -1.26 3.15 5.46
C CYS A 50 0.11 3.53 6.01
N THR A 51 0.64 4.65 5.53
CA THR A 51 1.90 5.21 6.00
C THR A 51 1.92 6.73 5.84
N GLU A 52 2.41 7.43 6.86
CA GLU A 52 2.59 8.87 6.86
C GLU A 52 3.60 9.34 5.79
N MET A 53 4.59 8.50 5.49
CA MET A 53 5.64 8.80 4.50
C MET A 53 5.07 9.13 3.11
N LEU A 54 3.90 8.60 2.76
CA LEU A 54 3.23 8.83 1.46
C LEU A 54 2.14 9.90 1.55
N THR A 55 2.17 10.73 2.59
CA THR A 55 1.27 11.89 2.76
C THR A 55 2.06 13.19 2.70
N SER A 56 1.35 14.31 2.57
CA SER A 56 1.91 15.66 2.63
C SER A 56 2.74 15.93 3.89
N GLN A 57 2.44 15.24 5.00
CA GLN A 57 3.11 15.46 6.29
C GLN A 57 4.44 14.71 6.39
N GLY A 58 4.52 13.48 5.86
CA GLY A 58 5.73 12.64 5.96
C GLY A 58 6.61 12.63 4.72
N TRP A 59 6.12 13.08 3.56
CA TRP A 59 6.87 13.07 2.31
C TRP A 59 7.92 14.16 2.27
N THR A 60 9.13 13.83 1.83
CA THR A 60 10.14 14.82 1.42
C THR A 60 10.58 14.57 -0.02
N PRO A 61 10.76 15.61 -0.86
CA PRO A 61 11.20 15.45 -2.25
C PRO A 61 12.57 14.77 -2.42
N THR A 62 13.32 14.63 -1.33
CA THR A 62 14.61 13.93 -1.27
C THR A 62 14.50 12.41 -1.13
N MET A 63 13.30 11.87 -0.84
CA MET A 63 13.09 10.44 -0.75
C MET A 63 13.18 9.78 -2.13
N THR A 64 13.87 8.64 -2.19
CA THR A 64 13.99 7.85 -3.42
C THR A 64 12.90 6.79 -3.48
N MET A 65 12.56 6.32 -4.68
CA MET A 65 11.62 5.20 -4.81
C MET A 65 12.14 3.91 -4.16
N GLU A 66 13.46 3.73 -4.09
CA GLU A 66 14.06 2.61 -3.36
C GLU A 66 13.78 2.69 -1.85
N SER A 67 13.98 3.86 -1.23
CA SER A 67 13.69 4.04 0.19
C SER A 67 12.20 3.87 0.48
N VAL A 68 11.34 4.36 -0.41
CA VAL A 68 9.87 4.19 -0.32
C VAL A 68 9.49 2.71 -0.37
N LEU A 69 9.99 1.96 -1.36
CA LEU A 69 9.68 0.54 -1.51
C LEU A 69 10.22 -0.30 -0.35
N LEU A 70 11.41 0.03 0.16
CA LEU A 70 11.98 -0.59 1.35
C LEU A 70 11.11 -0.33 2.58
N ALA A 71 10.69 0.92 2.80
CA ALA A 71 9.82 1.28 3.91
C ALA A 71 8.46 0.57 3.83
N ILE A 72 7.85 0.49 2.65
CA ILE A 72 6.62 -0.29 2.42
C ILE A 72 6.82 -1.75 2.81
N ARG A 73 7.91 -2.37 2.36
CA ARG A 73 8.23 -3.76 2.71
C ARG A 73 8.42 -3.93 4.21
N THR A 74 9.14 -3.02 4.86
CA THR A 74 9.35 -3.04 6.31
C THR A 74 8.02 -2.91 7.06
N ASN A 75 7.16 -1.97 6.67
CA ASN A 75 5.82 -1.81 7.26
C ASN A 75 4.99 -3.09 7.09
N MET A 76 5.03 -3.72 5.92
CA MET A 76 4.35 -5.01 5.71
C MET A 76 4.87 -6.10 6.65
N LEU A 77 6.18 -6.17 6.87
CA LEU A 77 6.79 -7.15 7.77
C LEU A 77 6.43 -6.87 9.24
N VAL A 78 6.60 -5.62 9.70
CA VAL A 78 6.30 -5.20 11.08
C VAL A 78 4.81 -5.35 11.38
N GLY A 79 3.94 -4.97 10.45
CA GLY A 79 2.49 -5.14 10.57
C GLY A 79 2.01 -6.58 10.38
N GLY A 80 2.92 -7.55 10.24
CA GLY A 80 2.58 -8.97 10.15
C GLY A 80 1.71 -9.33 8.96
N ALA A 81 1.99 -8.78 7.77
CA ALA A 81 1.20 -8.99 6.55
C ALA A 81 0.84 -10.46 6.32
N ARG A 82 -0.47 -10.76 6.25
CA ARG A 82 -1.01 -12.09 5.94
C ARG A 82 -1.83 -12.03 4.67
N ILE A 83 -1.64 -12.99 3.78
CA ILE A 83 -2.47 -13.10 2.57
C ILE A 83 -3.83 -13.66 2.95
N ASP A 84 -4.90 -13.07 2.45
CA ASP A 84 -6.25 -13.57 2.67
C ASP A 84 -6.51 -14.78 1.76
N PRO A 85 -6.65 -16.00 2.31
CA PRO A 85 -6.82 -17.22 1.51
C PRO A 85 -8.08 -17.19 0.64
N ARG A 86 -9.10 -16.40 1.03
CA ARG A 86 -10.37 -16.29 0.30
C ARG A 86 -10.20 -15.59 -1.06
N PHE A 87 -9.12 -14.83 -1.23
CA PHE A 87 -8.87 -14.00 -2.40
C PHE A 87 -7.61 -14.39 -3.17
N VAL A 88 -7.03 -15.56 -2.91
CA VAL A 88 -5.84 -16.05 -3.64
C VAL A 88 -6.11 -16.16 -5.15
N HIS A 89 -7.31 -16.60 -5.51
CA HIS A 89 -7.83 -16.65 -6.89
C HIS A 89 -9.00 -15.68 -7.08
N GLY A 90 -9.20 -14.77 -6.13
CA GLY A 90 -10.29 -13.79 -6.15
C GLY A 90 -9.93 -12.52 -6.91
N PRO A 91 -10.84 -11.53 -6.95
CA PRO A 91 -10.60 -10.26 -7.61
C PRO A 91 -9.46 -9.48 -6.94
N GLU A 92 -8.72 -8.75 -7.76
CA GLU A 92 -7.70 -7.79 -7.32
C GLU A 92 -8.33 -6.61 -6.56
N TYR A 93 -7.51 -5.79 -5.90
CA TYR A 93 -7.98 -4.49 -5.40
C TYR A 93 -8.24 -3.53 -6.56
N SER A 94 -9.46 -2.99 -6.62
CA SER A 94 -9.80 -1.96 -7.59
C SER A 94 -9.20 -0.61 -7.20
N GLU A 95 -9.11 0.30 -8.18
CA GLU A 95 -8.66 1.67 -7.90
C GLU A 95 -9.66 2.46 -7.04
N ALA A 96 -10.96 2.24 -7.26
CA ALA A 96 -12.02 2.91 -6.52
C ALA A 96 -11.98 2.53 -5.03
N GLU A 97 -11.93 1.23 -4.71
CA GLU A 97 -11.81 0.74 -3.33
C GLU A 97 -10.56 1.31 -2.64
N ALA A 98 -9.43 1.33 -3.34
CA ALA A 98 -8.16 1.82 -2.82
C ALA A 98 -8.19 3.34 -2.56
N ARG A 99 -8.83 4.11 -3.44
CA ARG A 99 -8.97 5.57 -3.28
C ARG A 99 -9.89 5.91 -2.13
N GLU A 100 -11.04 5.25 -2.03
CA GLU A 100 -11.95 5.44 -0.91
C GLU A 100 -11.30 5.11 0.44
N ALA A 101 -10.58 3.99 0.51
CA ALA A 101 -9.88 3.59 1.73
C ALA A 101 -8.75 4.56 2.10
N PHE A 102 -8.03 5.09 1.10
CA PHE A 102 -7.03 6.15 1.30
C PHE A 102 -7.66 7.44 1.84
N ASN A 103 -8.76 7.90 1.25
CA ASN A 103 -9.43 9.13 1.69
C ASN A 103 -9.95 9.00 3.13
N ARG A 104 -10.54 7.85 3.49
CA ARG A 104 -10.96 7.57 4.88
C ARG A 104 -9.79 7.60 5.86
N MET A 105 -8.65 7.02 5.47
CA MET A 105 -7.42 7.03 6.27
C MET A 105 -6.88 8.44 6.47
N MET A 106 -6.80 9.24 5.41
CA MET A 106 -6.34 10.65 5.47
C MET A 106 -7.21 11.46 6.45
N GLN A 107 -8.53 11.31 6.36
CA GLN A 107 -9.47 11.97 7.29
C GLN A 107 -9.29 11.50 8.73
N GLN A 108 -9.10 10.20 8.96
CA GLN A 108 -8.93 9.64 10.30
C GLN A 108 -7.65 10.12 10.99
N HIS A 109 -6.56 10.29 10.22
CA HIS A 109 -5.26 10.71 10.75
C HIS A 109 -4.99 12.22 10.67
N GLY A 110 -5.87 12.99 10.02
CA GLY A 110 -5.66 14.43 9.78
C GLY A 110 -4.49 14.72 8.83
N TRP A 111 -4.13 13.75 8.00
CA TRP A 111 -3.12 13.89 6.97
C TRP A 111 -3.80 14.49 5.74
N PHE A 112 -3.71 15.81 5.54
CA PHE A 112 -4.31 16.52 4.40
C PHE A 112 -3.26 16.98 3.42
#